data_AF-A0A8J3CJB1-F1
#
_entry.id   AF-A0A8J3CJB1-F1
#
_cell.length_a   1.000
_cell.length_b   1.000
_cell.length_c   1.000
_cell.angle_alpha   90.00
_cell.angle_beta   90.00
_cell.angle_gamma   90.00
#
_symmetry.space_group_name_H-M   'P 1'
#
loop_
_entity.id
_entity.type
_entity.pdbx_description
1 polymer ?
#
loop_
_entity_poly.entity_id
_entity_poly.type
_entity_poly.pdbx_seq_one_letter_code
_entity_poly.pdbx_strand_id
1 'polypeptide(L)'
;MASVEQVRAGISLANDKASESIGALQQAATAIEQAQTAFAAAAEGSTQSDAEQINAMFAQALRGINEVQQSVSSAMSSAESYANRL
;
A
#
# COMPACT_ATOMS: atom_id res chain seq x y z
N MET A 1 23.42 -14.69 -20.85
CA MET A 1 23.40 -14.66 -19.37
C MET A 1 23.64 -13.21 -18.97
N ALA A 2 22.80 -12.64 -18.10
CA ALA A 2 23.03 -11.26 -17.63
C ALA A 2 24.30 -11.21 -16.77
N SER A 3 25.06 -10.13 -16.84
CA SER A 3 26.18 -9.91 -15.91
C SER A 3 25.65 -9.58 -14.51
N VAL A 4 26.48 -9.77 -13.47
CA VAL A 4 26.14 -9.40 -12.08
C VAL A 4 25.74 -7.93 -11.99
N GLU A 5 26.43 -7.05 -12.71
CA GLU A 5 26.11 -5.62 -12.85
C GLU A 5 24.68 -5.38 -13.37
N GLN A 6 24.29 -6.11 -14.42
CA GLN A 6 22.95 -6.01 -15.01
C GLN A 6 21.86 -6.48 -14.04
N VAL A 7 22.14 -7.53 -13.27
CA VAL A 7 21.20 -8.03 -12.25
C VAL A 7 21.03 -7.00 -11.13
N ARG A 8 22.12 -6.41 -10.63
CA ARG A 8 22.07 -5.36 -9.59
C ARG A 8 21.33 -4.12 -10.08
N ALA A 9 21.56 -3.68 -11.32
CA ALA A 9 20.83 -2.57 -11.92
C ALA A 9 19.31 -2.86 -12.04
N GLY A 10 18.95 -4.08 -12.44
CA GLY A 10 17.55 -4.51 -12.50
C GLY A 10 16.87 -4.53 -11.13
N ILE A 11 17.58 -4.95 -10.08
CA ILE A 11 17.07 -4.92 -8.70
C ILE A 11 16.87 -3.49 -8.21
N SER A 12 17.81 -2.58 -8.49
CA SER A 12 17.67 -1.15 -8.15
C SER A 12 16.40 -0.58 -8.79
N LEU A 13 16.17 -0.83 -10.08
CA LEU A 13 14.96 -0.39 -10.77
C LEU A 13 13.68 -0.97 -10.15
N ALA A 14 13.69 -2.24 -9.76
CA ALA A 14 12.55 -2.86 -9.09
C ALA A 14 12.24 -2.19 -7.74
N ASN A 15 13.27 -1.84 -6.96
CA ASN A 15 13.12 -1.14 -5.69
C ASN A 15 12.66 0.32 -5.86
N ASP A 16 13.08 1.01 -6.93
CA ASP A 16 12.58 2.34 -7.26
C ASP A 16 11.06 2.28 -7.52
N LYS A 17 10.61 1.30 -8.31
CA LYS A 17 9.17 1.10 -8.58
C LYS A 17 8.39 0.65 -7.35
N ALA A 18 8.98 -0.18 -6.50
CA ALA A 18 8.39 -0.53 -5.20
C ALA A 18 8.21 0.71 -4.31
N SER A 19 9.20 1.59 -4.25
CA SER A 19 9.13 2.86 -3.50
C SER A 19 8.05 3.80 -4.04
N GLU A 20 7.96 3.96 -5.37
CA GLU A 20 6.87 4.70 -6.02
C GLU A 20 5.50 4.13 -5.63
N SER A 21 5.36 2.80 -5.60
CA SER A 21 4.11 2.15 -5.23
C SER A 21 3.72 2.38 -3.77
N ILE A 22 4.68 2.40 -2.84
CA ILE A 22 4.43 2.73 -1.42
C ILE A 22 3.89 4.16 -1.29
N GLY A 23 4.48 5.11 -2.01
CA GLY A 23 3.98 6.49 -2.04
C GLY A 23 2.54 6.59 -2.55
N ALA A 24 2.21 5.84 -3.61
CA ALA A 24 0.83 5.78 -4.12
C ALA A 24 -0.15 5.12 -3.13
N LEU A 25 0.28 4.06 -2.44
CA LEU A 25 -0.51 3.40 -1.40
C LEU A 25 -0.78 4.32 -0.21
N GLN A 26 0.19 5.14 0.19
CA GLN A 26 0.01 6.14 1.24
C GLN A 26 -1.01 7.22 0.82
N GLN A 27 -0.92 7.71 -0.42
CA GLN A 27 -1.91 8.65 -0.96
C GLN A 27 -3.31 8.03 -1.00
N ALA A 28 -3.43 6.77 -1.40
CA ALA A 28 -4.70 6.04 -1.40
C ALA A 28 -5.27 5.88 0.02
N ALA A 29 -4.44 5.58 1.02
CA ALA A 29 -4.87 5.49 2.41
C ALA A 29 -5.47 6.82 2.89
N THR A 30 -4.79 7.94 2.66
CA THR A 30 -5.29 9.28 3.01
C THR A 30 -6.64 9.57 2.33
N ALA A 31 -6.78 9.25 1.05
CA ALA A 31 -8.04 9.45 0.32
C ALA A 31 -9.19 8.60 0.90
N ILE A 32 -8.90 7.37 1.35
CA ILE A 32 -9.88 6.48 1.98
C ILE A 32 -10.29 7.00 3.36
N GLU A 33 -9.36 7.50 4.18
CA GLU A 33 -9.68 8.11 5.48
C GLU A 33 -10.57 9.34 5.32
N GLN A 34 -10.30 10.17 4.31
CA GLN A 34 -11.14 11.32 3.95
C GLN A 34 -12.53 10.86 3.50
N ALA A 35 -12.61 9.82 2.67
CA ALA A 35 -13.89 9.26 2.22
C ALA A 35 -14.70 8.68 3.39
N GLN A 36 -14.06 7.98 4.32
CA GLN A 36 -14.70 7.47 5.54
C GLN A 36 -15.26 8.61 6.39
N THR A 37 -14.47 9.67 6.60
CA THR A 37 -14.90 10.85 7.37
C THR A 37 -16.09 11.55 6.71
N ALA A 38 -16.01 11.77 5.40
CA ALA A 38 -17.09 12.39 4.64
C ALA A 38 -18.37 11.54 4.66
N PHE A 39 -18.24 10.23 4.54
CA PHE A 39 -19.36 9.30 4.63
C PHE A 39 -19.99 9.30 6.02
N ALA A 40 -19.19 9.24 7.09
CA ALA A 40 -19.68 9.26 8.46
C ALA A 40 -20.47 10.55 8.76
N ALA A 41 -20.00 11.71 8.29
CA ALA A 41 -20.71 12.97 8.40
C ALA A 41 -22.02 12.98 7.59
N ALA A 42 -22.02 12.41 6.38
CA ALA A 42 -23.22 12.33 5.54
C ALA A 42 -24.28 11.34 6.10
N ALA A 43 -23.83 10.32 6.83
CA ALA A 43 -24.69 9.34 7.49
C ALA A 43 -25.17 9.79 8.88
N GLU A 44 -24.67 10.92 9.41
CA GLU A 44 -25.05 11.45 10.70
C GLU A 44 -26.56 11.78 10.72
N GLY A 45 -27.31 11.19 11.65
CA GLY A 45 -28.76 11.31 11.72
C GLY A 45 -29.55 10.30 10.88
N SER A 46 -28.87 9.45 10.09
CA SER A 46 -29.49 8.29 9.46
C SER A 46 -29.64 7.15 10.48
N THR A 47 -30.82 6.52 10.54
CA THR A 47 -31.08 5.34 11.39
C THR A 47 -30.77 4.02 10.67
N GLN A 48 -30.11 4.07 9.52
CA GLN A 48 -29.93 2.94 8.63
C GLN A 48 -28.68 2.13 8.97
N SER A 49 -28.83 0.83 9.18
CA SER A 49 -27.77 -0.11 9.57
C SER A 49 -26.60 -0.21 8.58
N ASP A 50 -26.82 0.17 7.32
CA ASP A 50 -25.84 0.07 6.25
C ASP A 50 -24.63 1.01 6.47
N ALA A 51 -24.80 2.07 7.26
CA ALA A 51 -23.73 3.02 7.56
C ALA A 51 -22.57 2.39 8.36
N GLU A 52 -22.87 1.51 9.31
CA GLU A 52 -21.83 0.78 10.05
C GLU A 52 -21.06 -0.17 9.13
N GLN A 53 -21.78 -0.88 8.25
CA GLN A 53 -21.17 -1.80 7.30
C GLN A 53 -20.24 -1.07 6.32
N ILE A 54 -20.65 0.08 5.78
CA ILE A 54 -19.83 0.88 4.86
C ILE A 54 -18.57 1.41 5.57
N ASN A 55 -18.68 1.88 6.81
CA ASN A 55 -17.52 2.27 7.62
C ASN A 55 -16.55 1.10 7.85
N ALA A 56 -17.07 -0.10 8.10
CA ALA A 56 -16.25 -1.30 8.24
C ALA A 56 -15.52 -1.66 6.93
N MET A 57 -16.13 -1.41 5.76
CA MET A 57 -15.49 -1.61 4.45
C MET A 57 -14.31 -0.64 4.24
N PHE A 58 -14.45 0.63 4.61
CA PHE A 58 -13.32 1.58 4.57
C PHE A 58 -12.18 1.14 5.49
N ALA A 59 -12.49 0.74 6.73
CA ALA A 59 -11.49 0.23 7.67
C ALA A 59 -10.81 -1.06 7.18
N GLN A 60 -11.53 -1.92 6.45
CA GLN A 60 -10.94 -3.10 5.80
C GLN A 60 -10.00 -2.70 4.66
N ALA A 61 -10.38 -1.73 3.83
CA ALA A 61 -9.52 -1.23 2.75
C ALA A 61 -8.20 -0.65 3.29
N LEU A 62 -8.26 0.14 4.37
CA LEU A 62 -7.06 0.68 5.03
C LEU A 62 -6.14 -0.43 5.57
N ARG A 63 -6.69 -1.49 6.17
CA ARG A 63 -5.90 -2.65 6.60
C ARG A 63 -5.22 -3.33 5.41
N GLY A 64 -5.95 -3.57 4.32
CA GLY A 64 -5.39 -4.18 3.11
C GLY A 64 -4.25 -3.35 2.50
N ILE A 65 -4.37 -2.03 2.49
CA ILE A 65 -3.28 -1.14 2.03
C ILE A 65 -2.04 -1.31 2.91
N ASN A 66 -2.19 -1.35 4.23
CA ASN A 66 -1.07 -1.53 5.15
C ASN A 66 -0.37 -2.89 4.96
N GLU A 67 -1.13 -3.95 4.74
CA GLU A 67 -0.59 -5.29 4.45
C GLU A 67 0.22 -5.31 3.14
N VAL A 68 -0.27 -4.65 2.10
CA VAL A 68 0.46 -4.51 0.83
C VAL A 68 1.73 -3.69 1.02
N GLN A 69 1.69 -2.55 1.73
CA GLN A 69 2.89 -1.75 2.02
C GLN A 69 3.97 -2.56 2.74
N GLN A 70 3.59 -3.36 3.73
CA GLN A 70 4.51 -4.26 4.45
C GLN A 70 5.11 -5.33 3.53
N SER A 71 4.28 -5.92 2.66
CA SER A 71 4.72 -6.94 1.71
C SER A 71 5.72 -6.37 0.70
N VAL A 72 5.45 -5.18 0.15
CA VAL A 72 6.35 -4.47 -0.77
C VAL A 72 7.67 -4.13 -0.08
N SER A 73 7.63 -3.60 1.14
CA SER A 73 8.83 -3.25 1.92
C SER A 73 9.70 -4.48 2.24
N SER A 74 9.06 -5.62 2.52
CA SER A 74 9.73 -6.90 2.76
C SER A 74 10.38 -7.44 1.48
N ALA A 75 9.71 -7.30 0.34
CA ALA A 75 10.26 -7.68 -0.96
C ALA A 75 11.49 -6.83 -1.32
N MET A 76 11.46 -5.52 -1.09
CA MET A 76 12.62 -4.62 -1.30
C MET A 76 13.83 -5.06 -0.46
N SER A 77 13.64 -5.27 0.85
CA SER A 77 14.70 -5.74 1.75
C SER A 77 15.30 -7.07 1.29
N SER A 78 14.44 -7.99 0.82
CA SER A 78 14.87 -9.30 0.32
C SER A 78 15.65 -9.18 -0.99
N ALA A 79 15.22 -8.28 -1.88
CA ALA A 79 15.89 -8.01 -3.14
C ALA A 79 17.28 -7.38 -2.93
N GLU A 80 17.43 -6.46 -1.98
CA GLU A 80 18.72 -5.86 -1.59
C GLU A 80 19.67 -6.91 -1.00
N SER A 81 19.16 -7.74 -0.09
CA SER A 81 19.95 -8.84 0.48
C SER A 81 20.43 -9.81 -0.61
N TYR A 82 19.60 -10.09 -1.61
CA TYR A 82 20.00 -10.87 -2.77
C TYR A 82 21.08 -10.17 -3.61
N ALA A 83 20.92 -8.89 -3.95
CA ALA A 83 21.89 -8.11 -4.71
C ALA A 83 23.27 -8.05 -4.03
N ASN A 84 23.31 -7.95 -2.71
CA ASN A 84 24.54 -7.87 -1.91
C ASN A 84 25.32 -9.19 -1.84
N ARG A 85 24.69 -10.33 -2.14
CA ARG A 85 25.33 -11.66 -2.13
C ARG A 85 25.86 -12.10 -3.51
N LEU A 86 25.47 -11.40 -4.58
CA LEU A 86 26.00 -11.61 -5.94
C LEU A 86 27.39 -11.01 -6.07
#